data_AF-A0AAD3UEX2-F1
#
_entry.id   AF-A0AAD3UEX2-F1
#
_cell.length_a   1.000
_cell.length_b   1.000
_cell.length_c   1.000
_cell.angle_alpha   90.00
_cell.angle_beta   90.00
_cell.angle_gamma   90.00
#
_symmetry.space_group_name_H-M   'P 1'
#
loop_
_entity.id
_entity.type
_entity.pdbx_description
1 polymer ?
#
loop_
_entity_poly.entity_id
_entity_poly.type
_entity_poly.pdbx_seq_one_letter_code
_entity_poly.pdbx_strand_id
1 'polypeptide(L)' 'MLGFWDLLRLELRTLLADRAIMLTLFGGVFFYSFLYPQPYLHQLPREEAVVVVNEDGSQLSRQLEFMADATPQV' A
#
# COMPACT_ATOMS: atom_id res chain seq x y z
N MET A 1 -10.12 -44.86 -3.13
CA MET A 1 -10.47 -43.56 -3.77
C MET A 1 -9.68 -42.49 -3.05
N LEU A 2 -9.05 -41.56 -3.77
CA LEU A 2 -8.35 -40.44 -3.13
C LEU A 2 -9.37 -39.54 -2.44
N GLY A 3 -9.10 -39.14 -1.19
CA GLY A 3 -9.93 -38.16 -0.49
C GLY A 3 -9.68 -36.75 -1.00
N PHE A 4 -10.59 -35.82 -0.68
CA PHE A 4 -10.44 -34.40 -1.02
C PHE A 4 -9.09 -33.81 -0.56
N TRP A 5 -8.66 -34.15 0.66
CA TRP A 5 -7.39 -33.68 1.22
C TRP A 5 -6.16 -34.23 0.49
N ASP A 6 -6.25 -35.45 -0.04
CA ASP A 6 -5.17 -36.05 -0.82
C ASP A 6 -5.05 -35.33 -2.17
N LEU A 7 -6.19 -35.03 -2.81
CA LEU A 7 -6.25 -34.25 -4.05
C LEU A 7 -5.70 -32.83 -3.83
N LEU A 8 -6.09 -32.17 -2.73
CA LEU A 8 -5.62 -30.83 -2.40
C LEU A 8 -4.10 -30.80 -2.20
N ARG A 9 -3.54 -31.77 -1.47
CA ARG A 9 -2.08 -31.90 -1.28
C ARG A 9 -1.35 -32.15 -2.59
N LEU A 10 -1.92 -32.97 -3.46
CA LEU A 10 -1.34 -33.29 -4.75
C LEU A 10 -1.32 -32.06 -5.66
N GLU A 11 -2.43 -31.32 -5.74
CA GLU A 11 -2.51 -30.07 -6.50
C GLU A 11 -1.54 -29.01 -5.96
N LEU A 12 -1.47 -28.82 -4.64
CA LEU A 12 -0.53 -27.86 -4.06
C LEU A 12 0.91 -28.21 -4.42
N ARG A 13 1.27 -29.50 -4.41
CA ARG A 13 2.60 -29.95 -4.82
C ARG A 13 2.84 -29.70 -6.31
N THR A 14 1.84 -29.89 -7.17
CA THR A 14 1.92 -29.61 -8.60
C THR A 14 2.13 -28.12 -8.86
N LEU A 15 1.37 -27.25 -8.20
CA LEU A 15 1.51 -25.79 -8.31
C LEU A 15 2.91 -25.31 -7.91
N LEU A 16 3.46 -25.86 -6.82
CA LEU A 16 4.80 -25.52 -6.34
C LEU A 16 5.92 -26.08 -7.24
N ALA A 17 5.65 -27.15 -8.00
CA ALA A 17 6.61 -27.74 -8.93
C ALA A 17 6.59 -27.04 -10.31
N ASP A 18 5.52 -26.33 -10.64
CA ASP A 18 5.39 -25.60 -11.89
C ASP A 18 6.24 -24.33 -11.89
N ARG A 19 7.22 -24.28 -12.79
CA ARG A 19 8.16 -23.15 -12.89
C ARG A 19 7.48 -21.87 -13.34
N ALA A 20 6.48 -21.93 -14.22
CA ALA A 20 5.78 -20.75 -14.70
C ALA A 20 4.94 -20.12 -13.59
N ILE A 21 4.26 -20.94 -12.79
CA ILE A 21 3.49 -20.49 -11.62
C ILE A 21 4.42 -19.84 -10.60
N MET A 22 5.50 -20.53 -10.23
CA MET A 22 6.47 -20.01 -9.27
C MET A 22 7.14 -18.73 -9.77
N LEU A 23 7.53 -18.68 -11.04
CA LEU A 23 8.10 -17.45 -11.64
C LEU A 23 7.09 -16.30 -11.63
N THR A 24 5.82 -16.56 -11.89
CA THR A 24 4.80 -15.49 -11.89
C THR A 24 4.54 -15.00 -10.48
N LEU A 25 4.40 -15.90 -9.50
CA LEU A 25 4.17 -15.58 -8.11
C LEU A 25 5.33 -14.77 -7.52
N PHE A 26 6.56 -15.29 -7.64
CA PHE A 26 7.72 -14.64 -7.05
C PHE A 26 8.25 -13.50 -7.91
N GLY A 27 8.35 -13.69 -9.22
CA GLY A 27 8.83 -12.66 -10.14
C GLY A 27 7.92 -11.44 -10.10
N GLY A 28 6.60 -11.62 -10.22
CA GLY A 28 5.64 -10.52 -10.16
C GLY A 28 5.76 -9.72 -8.86
N VAL A 29 5.76 -10.39 -7.70
CA VAL A 29 5.91 -9.73 -6.39
C VAL A 29 7.26 -9.04 -6.25
N PHE A 30 8.35 -9.70 -6.67
CA PHE A 30 9.69 -9.13 -6.61
C PHE A 30 9.80 -7.88 -7.49
N PHE A 31 9.44 -7.97 -8.78
CA PHE A 31 9.42 -6.82 -9.67
C PHE A 31 8.53 -5.70 -9.12
N TYR A 32 7.33 -6.02 -8.65
CA TYR A 32 6.43 -5.02 -8.06
C TYR A 32 7.05 -4.35 -6.84
N SER A 33 7.68 -5.10 -5.94
CA SER A 33 8.29 -4.54 -4.73
C SER A 33 9.45 -3.59 -5.03
N PHE A 34 10.18 -3.79 -6.13
CA PHE A 34 11.24 -2.87 -6.55
C PHE A 34 10.72 -1.71 -7.39
N LEU A 35 9.80 -1.95 -8.33
CA LEU A 35 9.36 -0.94 -9.29
C LEU A 35 8.33 0.03 -8.70
N TYR A 36 7.39 -0.46 -7.87
CA TYR A 36 6.32 0.38 -7.31
C TYR A 36 6.85 1.51 -6.41
N PRO A 37 7.89 1.33 -5.57
CA PRO A 37 8.42 2.43 -4.76
C PRO A 37 9.24 3.46 -5.54
N GLN A 38 9.82 3.11 -6.69
CA GLN A 38 10.79 3.97 -7.41
C GLN A 38 10.25 5.37 -7.73
N PRO A 39 9.03 5.54 -8.27
CA PRO A 39 8.49 6.88 -8.53
C PRO A 39 8.39 7.73 -7.26
N TYR A 40 8.10 7.10 -6.12
CA TYR A 40 7.87 7.78 -4.85
C TYR A 40 9.13 7.99 -4.01
N LEU A 41 10.28 7.41 -4.39
CA LEU A 41 11.53 7.54 -3.62
C LEU A 41 11.93 9.00 -3.35
N HIS A 42 11.62 9.88 -4.30
CA HIS A 42 11.92 11.30 -4.23
C HIS A 42 10.69 12.20 -4.35
N GLN A 43 9.48 11.61 -4.44
CA GLN A 43 8.21 12.30 -4.63
C GLN A 43 7.24 11.96 -3.50
N LEU A 44 7.70 12.09 -2.26
CA LEU A 44 6.76 12.16 -1.15
C LEU A 44 6.03 13.52 -1.31
N PRO A 45 4.69 13.54 -1.42
CA PRO A 45 3.93 14.78 -1.41
C PRO A 45 4.17 15.45 -0.04
N ARG A 46 5.10 16.40 -0.03
CA ARG A 46 5.45 17.23 1.11
C ARG A 46 5.00 18.63 0.76
N GLU A 47 4.34 19.29 1.70
CA GLU A 47 3.88 20.67 1.52
C GLU A 47 2.86 20.83 0.38
N GLU A 48 2.01 19.82 0.18
CA GLU A 48 0.89 19.92 -0.75
C GLU A 48 -0.06 21.04 -0.32
N ALA A 49 -0.61 21.76 -1.28
CA ALA A 49 -1.59 22.80 -1.01
C ALA A 49 -2.85 22.17 -0.39
N VAL A 50 -3.08 22.43 0.88
CA VAL A 50 -4.26 21.99 1.64
C VAL A 50 -5.13 23.20 1.99
N VAL A 51 -6.44 22.98 2.02
CA VAL A 51 -7.42 23.96 2.50
C VAL A 51 -8.13 23.35 3.71
N VAL A 52 -8.11 24.04 4.84
CA VAL A 52 -8.80 23.61 6.06
C VAL A 52 -10.13 24.35 6.17
N VAL A 53 -11.19 23.59 6.47
CA VAL A 53 -12.52 24.12 6.77
C VAL A 53 -12.81 23.80 8.23
N ASN A 54 -12.88 24.84 9.06
CA ASN A 54 -13.09 24.71 10.50
C ASN A 54 -14.37 25.44 10.92
N GLU A 55 -15.46 24.68 11.00
CA GLU A 55 -16.80 25.18 11.35
C GLU A 55 -17.04 25.23 12.87
N ASP A 56 -16.33 24.43 13.66
CA ASP A 56 -16.56 24.31 15.11
C ASP A 56 -15.68 25.26 15.93
N GLY A 57 -14.60 25.77 15.34
CA GLY A 57 -13.68 26.73 15.96
C GLY A 57 -13.07 26.21 17.27
N SER A 58 -13.00 24.89 17.45
CA SER A 58 -12.56 24.31 18.72
C SER A 58 -11.06 24.50 18.94
N GLN A 59 -10.62 24.42 20.21
CA GLN A 59 -9.19 24.49 20.54
C GLN A 59 -8.40 23.35 19.87
N LEU A 60 -9.01 22.17 19.76
CA LEU A 60 -8.41 21.04 19.05
C LEU A 60 -8.28 21.33 17.56
N SER A 61 -9.31 21.89 16.92
CA SER A 61 -9.28 22.23 15.49
C SER A 61 -8.18 23.24 15.18
N ARG A 62 -8.01 24.28 16.01
CA ARG A 62 -6.90 25.25 15.86
C ARG A 62 -5.52 24.62 16.06
N GLN A 63 -5.39 23.68 17.00
CA GLN A 63 -4.15 22.95 17.20
C GLN A 63 -3.79 22.10 15.97
N LEU A 64 -4.78 21.46 15.35
CA LEU A 64 -4.61 20.69 14.13
C LEU A 64 -4.26 21.57 12.92
N GLU A 65 -4.91 22.73 12.76
CA GLU A 65 -4.56 23.74 11.75
C GLU A 65 -3.10 24.18 11.86
N PHE A 66 -2.63 24.43 13.08
CA PHE A 66 -1.24 24.78 13.33
C PHE A 66 -0.29 23.62 13.00
N MET A 67 -0.61 22.40 13.43
CA MET A 67 0.21 21.21 13.13
C MET A 67 0.29 20.88 11.64
N ALA A 68 -0.71 21.30 10.86
CA ALA A 68 -0.78 21.08 9.42
C ALA A 68 -0.21 22.25 8.60
N ASP A 69 0.43 23.25 9.22
CA ASP A 69 0.88 24.49 8.59
C ASP A 69 -0.23 25.20 7.77
N ALA A 70 -1.49 25.01 8.18
CA ALA A 70 -2.68 25.50 7.50
C ALA A 70 -3.29 26.73 8.20
N THR A 71 -2.48 27.48 8.95
CA THR A 71 -2.94 28.70 9.64
C THR A 71 -3.16 29.82 8.61
N PRO A 72 -4.25 30.62 8.71
CA PRO A 72 -4.48 31.73 7.80
C PRO A 72 -3.33 32.73 7.79
N GLN A 73 -2.75 33.01 6.61
CA GLN A 73 -1.78 34.09 6.42
C GLN A 73 -2.54 35.40 6.19
N VAL A 74 -2.84 36.11 7.28
CA VAL A 74 -3.50 37.43 7.28
C VAL A 74 -2.50 38.57 7.37
#